data_AF-A0A7W1IVH7-F1
#
_entry.id   AF-A0A7W1IVH7-F1
#
_cell.length_a   1.000
_cell.length_b   1.000
_cell.length_c   1.000
_cell.angle_alpha   90.00
_cell.angle_beta   90.00
_cell.angle_gamma   90.00
#
_symmetry.space_group_name_H-M   'P 1'
#
loop_
_entity.id
_entity.type
_entity.pdbx_description
1 polymer ?
#
loop_
_entity_poly.entity_id
_entity_poly.type
_entity_poly.pdbx_seq_one_letter_code
_entity_poly.pdbx_strand_id
1 'polypeptide(L)'
;MAFVDETGVSVKGGRGGNGAATLHSEPYKPLGGPDGGNGGPGGSVIFEVSRRARDLSWLADHPHQAAADGVGGQKAKRDGAAGKHLVITVPDGTVVYDEQGLVADLVGEG
;
A
#
# COMPACT_ATOMS: atom_id res chain seq x y z
N MET A 1 29.14 9.61 3.20
CA MET A 1 28.04 8.81 2.61
C MET A 1 28.40 8.54 1.17
N ALA A 2 28.26 7.28 0.75
CA ALA A 2 28.56 6.85 -0.60
C ALA A 2 27.32 7.02 -1.48
N PHE A 3 27.52 7.44 -2.72
CA PHE A 3 26.50 7.40 -3.76
C PHE A 3 26.14 5.94 -4.06
N VAL A 4 24.85 5.67 -4.26
CA VAL A 4 24.35 4.33 -4.59
C VAL A 4 23.46 4.45 -5.82
N ASP A 5 23.85 3.78 -6.91
CA ASP A 5 23.13 3.72 -8.19
C ASP A 5 22.29 2.46 -8.33
N GLU A 6 22.67 1.37 -7.67
CA GLU A 6 21.95 0.10 -7.67
C GLU A 6 21.68 -0.37 -6.24
N THR A 7 20.44 -0.80 -5.97
CA THR A 7 20.09 -1.38 -4.68
C THR A 7 18.93 -2.37 -4.79
N GLY A 8 18.92 -3.37 -3.92
CA GLY A 8 17.81 -4.30 -3.76
C GLY A 8 16.82 -3.79 -2.72
N VAL A 9 15.52 -3.79 -3.05
CA VAL A 9 14.45 -3.41 -2.14
C VAL A 9 13.37 -4.50 -2.09
N SER A 10 12.89 -4.79 -0.89
CA SER A 10 11.72 -5.62 -0.65
C SER A 10 10.50 -4.73 -0.50
N VAL A 11 9.60 -4.78 -1.48
CA VAL A 11 8.35 -4.02 -1.49
C VAL A 11 7.16 -4.91 -1.19
N LYS A 12 6.22 -4.41 -0.39
CA LYS A 12 4.98 -5.10 -0.05
C LYS A 12 3.79 -4.16 -0.13
N GLY A 13 2.79 -4.52 -0.93
CA GLY A 13 1.49 -3.88 -0.91
C GLY A 13 0.75 -4.12 0.42
N GLY A 14 -0.12 -3.19 0.79
CA GLY A 14 -0.99 -3.33 1.93
C GLY A 14 -1.95 -4.51 1.75
N ARG A 15 -2.22 -5.22 2.83
CA ARG A 15 -3.25 -6.25 2.88
C ARG A 15 -4.63 -5.59 2.81
N GLY A 16 -5.58 -6.23 2.12
CA GLY A 16 -6.99 -5.88 2.24
C GLY A 16 -7.49 -6.10 3.68
N GLY A 17 -8.35 -5.20 4.15
CA GLY A 17 -9.03 -5.33 5.42
C GLY A 17 -10.01 -6.51 5.43
N ASN A 18 -10.26 -7.08 6.60
CA ASN A 18 -11.25 -8.15 6.75
C ASN A 18 -12.67 -7.58 6.74
N GLY A 19 -13.62 -8.29 6.12
CA GLY A 19 -15.05 -7.99 6.29
C GLY A 19 -15.52 -8.28 7.72
N ALA A 20 -16.58 -7.60 8.15
CA ALA A 20 -17.22 -7.87 9.43
C ALA A 20 -18.36 -8.87 9.26
N ALA A 21 -18.41 -9.88 10.14
CA ALA A 21 -19.58 -10.74 10.30
C ALA A 21 -20.33 -10.30 11.57
N THR A 22 -21.26 -9.34 11.43
CA THR A 22 -22.05 -8.81 12.54
C THR A 22 -23.54 -8.90 12.28
N LEU A 23 -24.32 -8.91 13.37
CA LEU A 23 -25.77 -8.86 13.35
C LEU A 23 -26.25 -7.55 13.97
N HIS A 24 -27.24 -6.93 13.32
CA HIS A 24 -27.90 -5.75 13.86
C HIS A 24 -28.63 -6.12 15.14
N SER A 25 -28.59 -5.24 16.13
CA SER A 25 -29.28 -5.46 17.40
C SER A 25 -29.96 -4.18 17.82
N GLU A 26 -31.28 -4.25 17.95
CA GLU A 26 -32.14 -3.17 18.42
C GLU A 26 -33.04 -3.73 19.53
N PRO A 27 -33.37 -2.92 20.56
CA PRO A 27 -34.32 -3.31 21.57
C PRO A 27 -35.64 -3.79 20.94
N TYR A 28 -36.21 -4.87 21.49
CA TYR A 28 -37.48 -5.45 21.07
C TYR A 28 -37.54 -6.02 19.64
N LYS A 29 -36.38 -6.16 18.97
CA LYS A 29 -36.26 -6.82 17.65
C LYS A 29 -35.32 -8.02 17.74
N PRO A 30 -35.84 -9.25 17.93
CA PRO A 30 -35.02 -10.44 18.18
C PRO A 30 -34.16 -10.88 16.98
N LEU A 31 -34.45 -10.43 15.75
CA LEU A 31 -33.69 -10.76 14.54
C LEU A 31 -33.39 -9.48 13.73
N GLY A 32 -32.24 -8.85 13.97
CA GLY A 32 -31.84 -7.63 13.25
C GLY A 32 -31.24 -7.85 11.85
N GLY A 33 -30.97 -9.10 11.46
CA GLY A 33 -30.32 -9.42 10.19
C GLY A 33 -28.83 -9.06 10.14
N PRO A 34 -28.11 -9.48 9.08
CA PRO A 34 -26.69 -9.17 8.91
C PRO A 34 -26.45 -7.67 8.67
N ASP A 35 -25.47 -7.10 9.37
CA ASP A 35 -25.12 -5.69 9.26
C ASP A 35 -23.60 -5.44 9.22
N GLY A 36 -22.83 -6.45 8.85
CA GLY A 36 -21.38 -6.29 8.67
C GLY A 36 -21.04 -5.51 7.40
N GLY A 37 -20.08 -4.59 7.51
CA GLY A 37 -19.45 -3.94 6.35
C GLY A 37 -18.30 -4.75 5.76
N ASN A 38 -17.90 -4.38 4.54
CA ASN A 38 -16.75 -4.94 3.83
C ASN A 38 -15.44 -4.37 4.39
N GLY A 39 -14.33 -5.10 4.22
CA GLY A 39 -13.01 -4.55 4.49
C GLY A 39 -12.55 -3.62 3.36
N GLY A 40 -11.74 -2.62 3.72
CA GLY A 40 -11.16 -1.69 2.76
C GLY A 40 -9.99 -2.30 1.97
N PRO A 41 -9.68 -1.79 0.77
CA PRO A 41 -8.51 -2.25 0.02
C PRO A 41 -7.21 -1.85 0.74
N GLY A 42 -6.16 -2.64 0.57
CA GLY A 42 -4.81 -2.26 1.02
C GLY A 42 -4.17 -1.23 0.08
N GLY A 43 -3.21 -0.48 0.60
CA GLY A 43 -2.47 0.50 -0.18
C GLY A 43 -1.49 -0.16 -1.16
N SER A 44 -1.21 0.54 -2.26
CA SER A 44 -0.17 0.15 -3.23
C SER A 44 1.17 0.77 -2.89
N VAL A 45 2.27 0.12 -3.29
CA VAL A 45 3.60 0.74 -3.38
C VAL A 45 3.75 1.32 -4.78
N ILE A 46 4.16 2.58 -4.87
CA ILE A 46 4.26 3.34 -6.11
C ILE A 46 5.65 3.94 -6.16
N PHE A 47 6.38 3.68 -7.25
CA PHE A 47 7.62 4.41 -7.55
C PHE A 47 7.28 5.63 -8.39
N GLU A 48 7.81 6.79 -8.02
CA GLU A 48 7.55 8.07 -8.67
C GLU A 48 8.88 8.78 -8.94
N VAL A 49 9.05 9.37 -10.13
CA VAL A 49 10.27 10.09 -10.46
C VAL A 49 10.24 11.46 -9.81
N SER A 50 11.28 11.78 -9.04
CA SER A 50 11.42 13.09 -8.42
C SER A 50 12.81 13.68 -8.59
N ARG A 51 12.87 14.94 -9.03
CA ARG A 51 14.14 15.71 -9.12
C ARG A 51 14.82 15.96 -7.78
N ARG A 52 14.11 15.70 -6.68
CA ARG A 52 14.66 15.82 -5.31
C ARG A 52 15.47 14.58 -4.92
N ALA A 53 15.18 13.43 -5.52
CA ALA A 53 15.96 12.22 -5.32
C ALA A 53 17.23 12.28 -6.17
N ARG A 54 18.39 12.17 -5.52
CA ARG A 54 19.71 12.24 -6.20
C ARG A 54 20.29 10.86 -6.49
N ASP A 55 20.02 9.89 -5.63
CA ASP A 55 20.56 8.53 -5.68
C ASP A 55 19.60 7.57 -4.94
N LEU A 56 19.95 6.29 -4.89
CA LEU A 56 19.17 5.25 -4.22
C LEU A 56 19.66 4.94 -2.79
N SER A 57 20.50 5.79 -2.21
CA SER A 57 21.10 5.54 -0.89
C SER A 57 20.05 5.39 0.21
N TRP A 58 18.97 6.18 0.16
CA TRP A 58 17.88 6.07 1.13
C TRP A 58 17.17 4.71 1.08
N LEU A 59 17.01 4.14 -0.12
CA LEU A 59 16.44 2.80 -0.30
C LEU A 59 17.39 1.71 0.18
N ALA A 60 18.69 1.89 -0.04
CA ALA A 60 19.71 0.99 0.50
C ALA A 60 19.70 0.96 2.04
N ASP A 61 19.49 2.12 2.69
CA ASP A 61 19.38 2.22 4.15
C ASP A 61 18.03 1.69 4.69
N HIS A 62 16.98 1.70 3.85
CA HIS A 62 15.63 1.25 4.20
C HIS A 62 15.12 0.20 3.20
N PRO A 63 15.68 -1.02 3.21
CA PRO A 63 15.41 -2.03 2.19
C PRO A 63 14.01 -2.64 2.28
N HIS A 64 13.24 -2.39 3.35
CA HIS A 64 11.89 -2.92 3.53
C HIS A 64 10.85 -1.80 3.45
N GLN A 65 10.00 -1.86 2.42
CA GLN A 65 9.00 -0.85 2.13
C GLN A 65 7.62 -1.49 2.08
N ALA A 66 6.70 -1.01 2.91
CA ALA A 66 5.36 -1.56 3.01
C ALA A 66 4.30 -0.47 2.96
N ALA A 67 3.33 -0.61 2.06
CA ALA A 67 2.14 0.23 2.07
C ALA A 67 1.19 -0.14 3.21
N ALA A 68 0.30 0.78 3.60
CA ALA A 68 -0.59 0.56 4.72
C ALA A 68 -1.71 -0.43 4.36
N ASP A 69 -2.09 -1.26 5.33
CA ASP A 69 -3.21 -2.19 5.20
C ASP A 69 -4.56 -1.44 5.16
N GLY A 70 -5.55 -2.06 4.52
CA GLY A 70 -6.94 -1.63 4.56
C GLY A 70 -7.55 -1.87 5.92
N VAL A 71 -8.49 -1.02 6.32
CA VAL A 71 -9.20 -1.15 7.60
C VAL A 71 -10.27 -2.23 7.48
N GLY A 72 -10.53 -2.96 8.56
CA GLY A 72 -11.63 -3.92 8.61
C GLY A 72 -13.00 -3.25 8.52
N GLY A 73 -13.97 -3.97 7.96
CA GLY A 73 -15.38 -3.59 8.02
C GLY A 73 -15.88 -3.57 9.46
N GLN A 74 -16.98 -2.86 9.70
CA GLN A 74 -17.58 -2.71 11.02
C GLN A 74 -19.09 -2.94 10.98
N LYS A 75 -19.68 -3.06 12.17
CA LYS A 75 -21.13 -3.12 12.38
C LYS A 75 -21.85 -1.92 11.74
N ALA A 76 -23.14 -2.09 11.46
CA ALA A 76 -24.01 -1.10 10.83
C ALA A 76 -23.62 -0.77 9.37
N LYS A 77 -23.19 -1.79 8.61
CA LYS A 77 -22.81 -1.74 7.19
C LYS A 77 -21.72 -0.71 6.92
N ARG A 78 -20.80 -0.54 7.87
CA ARG A 78 -19.70 0.43 7.75
C ARG A 78 -18.51 -0.26 7.11
N ASP A 79 -18.26 0.08 5.85
CA ASP A 79 -17.11 -0.43 5.12
C ASP A 79 -15.80 0.14 5.69
N GLY A 80 -14.74 -0.66 5.61
CA GLY A 80 -13.41 -0.28 6.03
C GLY A 80 -12.77 0.72 5.06
N ALA A 81 -11.99 1.65 5.61
CA ALA A 81 -11.22 2.61 4.83
C ALA A 81 -10.07 1.96 4.05
N ALA A 82 -9.72 2.57 2.91
CA ALA A 82 -8.56 2.16 2.13
C ALA A 82 -7.24 2.43 2.86
N GLY A 83 -6.29 1.51 2.73
CA GLY A 83 -4.92 1.68 3.17
C GLY A 83 -4.22 2.76 2.35
N LYS A 84 -3.40 3.58 3.02
CA LYS A 84 -2.62 4.63 2.36
C LYS A 84 -1.55 4.04 1.45
N HIS A 85 -1.48 4.52 0.21
CA HIS A 85 -0.40 4.22 -0.72
C HIS A 85 0.95 4.69 -0.17
N LEU A 86 2.00 3.92 -0.43
CA LEU A 86 3.38 4.31 -0.18
C LEU A 86 4.00 4.78 -1.50
N VAL A 87 4.38 6.05 -1.56
CA VAL A 87 5.09 6.63 -2.70
C VAL A 87 6.58 6.64 -2.37
N ILE A 88 7.37 5.98 -3.20
CA ILE A 88 8.82 5.91 -3.12
C ILE A 88 9.38 6.77 -4.25
N THR A 89 10.02 7.87 -3.89
CA THR A 89 10.62 8.76 -4.88
C THR A 89 11.97 8.24 -5.33
N VAL A 90 12.19 8.17 -6.65
CA VAL A 90 13.46 7.74 -7.25
C VAL A 90 13.99 8.80 -8.23
N PRO A 91 15.31 8.81 -8.52
CA PRO A 91 15.87 9.67 -9.55
C PRO A 91 15.31 9.37 -10.95
N ASP A 92 15.40 10.36 -11.84
CA ASP A 92 15.05 10.18 -13.25
C ASP A 92 15.99 9.18 -13.94
N GLY A 93 15.43 8.31 -14.78
CA GLY A 93 16.16 7.21 -15.42
C GLY A 93 16.36 5.98 -14.54
N THR A 94 15.57 5.83 -13.46
CA THR A 94 15.63 4.63 -12.61
C THR A 94 14.93 3.47 -13.30
N VAL A 95 15.63 2.33 -13.41
CA VAL A 95 15.08 1.10 -13.99
C VAL A 95 14.78 0.10 -12.89
N VAL A 96 13.57 -0.45 -12.88
CA VAL A 96 13.10 -1.40 -11.87
C VAL A 96 13.03 -2.80 -12.46
N TYR A 97 13.71 -3.73 -11.80
CA TYR A 97 13.71 -5.15 -12.14
C TYR A 97 13.12 -5.98 -11.00
N ASP A 98 12.46 -7.08 -11.35
CA ASP A 98 12.08 -8.15 -10.43
C ASP A 98 12.71 -9.49 -10.86
N GLU A 99 12.32 -10.58 -10.21
CA GLU A 99 12.82 -11.92 -10.53
C GLU A 99 12.42 -12.41 -11.94
N GLN A 100 11.42 -11.79 -12.57
CA GLN A 100 10.88 -12.14 -13.87
C GLN A 100 11.43 -11.26 -14.99
N GLY A 101 11.99 -10.10 -14.66
CA GLY A 101 12.71 -9.23 -15.59
C GLY A 101 12.43 -7.75 -15.36
N LEU A 102 12.44 -6.98 -16.44
CA LEU A 102 12.17 -5.55 -16.42
C LEU A 102 10.70 -5.29 -16.07
N VAL A 103 10.47 -4.56 -14.98
CA VAL A 103 9.12 -4.14 -14.56
C VAL A 103 8.79 -2.77 -15.13
N ALA A 104 9.71 -1.81 -15.01
CA ALA A 104 9.50 -0.45 -15.47
C ALA A 104 10.83 0.27 -15.73
N ASP A 105 10.80 1.20 -16.69
CA ASP A 105 11.83 2.21 -16.91
C ASP A 105 11.20 3.59 -16.62
N LEU A 106 11.67 4.25 -15.56
CA LEU A 106 11.05 5.45 -15.02
C LEU A 106 11.78 6.69 -15.53
N VAL A 107 11.18 7.32 -16.55
CA VAL A 107 11.73 8.50 -17.24
C VAL A 107 10.71 9.63 -17.24
N GLY A 108 11.15 10.83 -16.90
CA GLY A 108 10.32 12.02 -16.79
C GLY A 108 9.72 12.18 -15.40
N GLU A 109 9.60 13.42 -14.93
CA GLU A 109 9.11 13.76 -13.60
C GLU A 109 7.60 13.48 -13.43
N GLY A 110 7.24 12.84 -12.31
CA GLY A 110 5.88 12.40 -11.98
C GLY A 110 5.74 10.88 -12.02
#